data_AF-A0A956IYI7-F1
#
_entry.id   AF-A0A956IYI7-F1
#
_cell.length_a   1.000
_cell.length_b   1.000
_cell.length_c   1.000
_cell.angle_alpha   90.00
_cell.angle_beta   90.00
_cell.angle_gamma   90.00
#
_symmetry.space_group_name_H-M   'P 1'
#
loop_
_entity.id
_entity.type
_entity.pdbx_description
1 polymer ?
#
loop_
_entity_poly.entity_id
_entity_poly.type
_entity_poly.pdbx_seq_one_letter_code
_entity_poly.pdbx_strand_id
1 'polypeptide(L)'
;MSDTPDNDIETLKFQFDQDQQRADLELRKQQLELDQRRHEAEVELKQKELELRRAHETKLWRNPLVLAIAAGIIGLVSNAVVAAVNGSMDRDLEHQKTESKMILEALKTGDPDKAAENLQLLVDTGLVQRHGDRLQNYLKRRSQGGGAVLPVAATAQAHKVEELEEAEED
;
A
#
# COMPACT_ATOMS: atom_id res chain seq x y z
N MET A 1 16.85 -67.65 -73.10
CA MET A 1 17.88 -66.77 -72.52
C MET A 1 17.66 -65.42 -73.16
N SER A 2 16.62 -64.63 -72.86
CA SER A 2 16.04 -64.24 -71.56
C SER A 2 17.10 -63.82 -70.56
N ASP A 3 17.40 -62.52 -70.53
CA ASP A 3 18.09 -61.70 -69.51
C ASP A 3 18.69 -60.48 -70.24
N THR A 4 18.46 -59.21 -69.92
CA THR A 4 17.96 -58.58 -68.69
C THR A 4 17.45 -57.16 -69.03
N PRO A 5 16.15 -56.92 -69.32
CA PRO A 5 15.62 -55.55 -69.43
C PRO A 5 15.52 -54.81 -68.07
N ASP A 6 15.87 -55.49 -66.97
CA ASP A 6 15.75 -55.00 -65.59
C ASP A 6 16.88 -54.02 -65.20
N ASN A 7 18.09 -54.19 -65.76
CA ASN A 7 19.29 -53.43 -65.38
C ASN A 7 19.25 -51.96 -65.85
N ASP A 8 18.67 -51.70 -67.02
CA ASP A 8 18.52 -50.34 -67.58
C ASP A 8 17.51 -49.50 -66.79
N ILE A 9 16.50 -50.15 -66.20
CA ILE A 9 15.48 -49.49 -65.37
C ILE A 9 16.07 -49.09 -64.02
N GLU A 10 16.92 -49.94 -63.42
CA GLU A 10 17.61 -49.62 -62.17
C GLU A 10 18.59 -48.45 -62.32
N THR A 11 19.30 -48.37 -63.44
CA THR A 11 20.22 -47.24 -63.70
C THR A 11 19.48 -45.92 -63.92
N LEU A 12 18.36 -45.94 -64.63
CA LEU A 12 17.53 -44.74 -64.81
C LEU A 12 16.91 -44.24 -63.50
N LYS A 13 16.43 -45.16 -62.65
CA LYS A 13 15.93 -44.82 -61.31
C LYS A 13 17.04 -44.21 -60.45
N PHE A 14 18.24 -44.81 -60.47
CA PHE A 14 19.38 -44.29 -59.71
C PHE A 14 19.81 -42.90 -60.16
N GLN A 15 19.81 -42.62 -61.47
CA GLN A 15 20.10 -41.27 -62.00
C GLN A 15 19.04 -40.26 -61.60
N PHE A 16 17.75 -40.64 -61.70
CA PHE A 16 16.65 -39.79 -61.28
C PHE A 16 16.70 -39.44 -59.79
N ASP A 17 16.98 -40.44 -58.93
CA ASP A 17 17.16 -40.23 -57.49
C ASP A 17 18.36 -39.31 -57.20
N GLN A 18 19.45 -39.44 -57.95
CA GLN A 18 20.62 -38.58 -57.81
C GLN A 18 20.33 -37.13 -58.21
N ASP A 19 19.57 -36.92 -59.28
CA ASP A 19 19.16 -35.59 -59.73
C ASP A 19 18.15 -34.95 -58.78
N GLN A 20 17.21 -35.73 -58.23
CA GLN A 20 16.33 -35.25 -57.15
C GLN A 20 17.12 -34.82 -55.92
N GLN A 21 18.10 -35.62 -55.48
CA GLN A 21 18.94 -35.25 -54.34
C GLN A 21 19.74 -33.96 -54.59
N ARG A 22 20.22 -33.73 -55.81
CA ARG A 22 20.93 -32.50 -56.16
C ARG A 22 20.00 -31.29 -56.15
N ALA A 23 18.81 -31.42 -56.75
CA ALA A 23 17.80 -30.36 -56.74
C ALA A 23 17.37 -30.00 -55.31
N ASP A 24 17.17 -30.99 -54.44
CA ASP A 24 16.82 -30.77 -53.04
C ASP A 24 17.95 -30.08 -52.25
N LEU A 25 19.21 -30.46 -52.50
CA LEU A 25 20.37 -29.82 -51.87
C LEU A 25 20.52 -28.36 -52.32
N GLU A 26 20.27 -28.07 -53.59
CA GLU A 26 20.29 -26.70 -54.12
C GLU A 26 19.19 -25.83 -53.49
N LEU A 27 17.96 -26.35 -53.40
CA LEU A 27 16.86 -25.64 -52.74
C LEU A 27 17.16 -25.36 -51.27
N ARG A 28 17.69 -26.35 -50.54
CA ARG A 28 18.10 -26.16 -49.14
C ARG A 28 19.18 -25.11 -48.98
N LYS A 29 20.18 -25.08 -49.87
CA LYS A 29 21.23 -24.05 -49.85
C LYS A 29 20.66 -22.65 -50.11
N GLN A 30 19.75 -22.52 -51.09
CA GLN A 30 19.09 -21.24 -51.36
C GLN A 30 18.24 -20.76 -50.19
N GLN A 31 17.51 -21.68 -49.53
CA GLN A 31 16.73 -21.36 -48.33
C GLN A 31 17.62 -20.88 -47.18
N LEU A 32 18.73 -21.58 -46.91
CA LEU A 32 19.69 -21.20 -45.87
C LEU A 32 20.31 -19.83 -46.14
N GLU A 33 20.64 -19.52 -47.39
CA GLU A 33 21.19 -18.21 -47.76
C GLU A 33 20.17 -17.08 -47.54
N LEU A 34 18.90 -17.32 -47.93
CA LEU A 34 17.83 -16.36 -47.69
C LEU A 34 17.58 -16.14 -46.19
N ASP A 35 17.54 -17.22 -45.40
CA ASP A 35 17.35 -17.13 -43.96
C ASP A 35 18.51 -16.42 -43.28
N GLN A 36 19.74 -16.66 -43.73
CA GLN A 36 20.92 -15.96 -43.22
C GLN A 36 20.84 -14.46 -43.51
N ARG A 37 20.51 -14.06 -44.75
CA ARG A 37 20.33 -12.64 -45.11
C ARG A 37 19.21 -11.98 -44.31
N ARG A 38 18.10 -12.69 -44.07
CA ARG A 38 17.00 -12.17 -43.25
C ARG A 38 17.43 -11.98 -41.80
N HIS A 39 18.18 -12.94 -41.26
CA HIS A 39 18.69 -12.85 -39.90
C HIS A 39 19.66 -11.68 -39.72
N GLU A 40 20.58 -11.50 -40.66
CA GLU A 40 21.53 -10.37 -40.65
C GLU A 40 20.81 -9.02 -40.71
N ALA A 41 19.82 -8.88 -41.61
CA ALA A 41 19.01 -7.67 -41.71
C ALA A 41 18.18 -7.42 -40.43
N GLU A 42 17.61 -8.46 -39.82
CA GLU A 42 16.87 -8.34 -38.56
C GLU A 42 17.77 -7.91 -37.41
N VAL A 43 18.98 -8.47 -37.31
CA VAL A 43 19.98 -8.08 -36.31
C VAL A 43 20.40 -6.63 -36.50
N GLU A 44 20.66 -6.20 -37.74
CA GLU A 44 21.03 -4.81 -38.04
C GLU A 44 19.92 -3.83 -37.65
N LEU A 45 18.66 -4.15 -37.96
CA LEU A 45 17.52 -3.33 -37.57
C LEU A 45 17.36 -3.25 -36.05
N LYS A 46 17.49 -4.38 -35.35
CA LYS A 46 17.44 -4.41 -33.87
C LYS A 46 18.56 -3.59 -33.26
N GLN A 47 19.77 -3.63 -33.83
CA GLN A 47 20.88 -2.81 -33.36
C GLN A 47 20.59 -1.31 -33.54
N LYS A 48 20.12 -0.90 -34.73
CA LYS A 48 19.73 0.50 -34.99
C LYS A 48 18.61 0.97 -34.07
N GLU A 49 17.60 0.12 -33.82
CA GLU A 49 16.52 0.43 -32.88
C GLU A 49 17.06 0.62 -31.46
N LEU A 50 17.94 -0.27 -30.99
CA LEU A 50 18.55 -0.17 -29.66
C LEU A 50 19.43 1.08 -29.53
N GLU A 51 20.17 1.45 -30.55
CA GLU A 51 20.97 2.67 -30.57
C GLU A 51 20.11 3.92 -30.50
N LEU A 52 19.03 3.99 -31.30
CA LEU A 52 18.06 5.09 -31.25
C LEU A 52 17.38 5.16 -29.87
N ARG A 53 17.01 4.02 -29.29
CA ARG A 53 16.39 3.96 -27.97
C ARG A 53 17.34 4.42 -26.87
N ARG A 54 18.60 3.97 -26.88
CA ARG A 54 19.64 4.43 -25.93
C ARG A 54 19.94 5.92 -26.08
N ALA A 55 19.94 6.44 -27.31
CA ALA A 55 20.17 7.85 -27.58
C ALA A 55 19.04 8.75 -27.07
N HIS A 56 17.80 8.26 -27.06
CA HIS A 56 16.65 9.00 -26.53
C HIS A 56 16.52 8.88 -25.01
N GLU A 57 16.67 7.68 -24.45
CA GLU A 57 16.52 7.46 -23.00
C GLU A 57 17.58 8.26 -22.21
N THR A 58 18.83 8.31 -22.67
CA THR A 58 19.88 9.03 -21.93
C THR A 58 19.82 10.56 -22.03
N LYS A 59 19.20 11.11 -23.08
CA LYS A 59 19.10 12.57 -23.28
C LYS A 59 18.09 13.25 -22.36
N LEU A 60 16.97 12.58 -22.09
CA LEU A 60 15.91 13.15 -21.25
C LEU A 60 16.35 13.28 -19.78
N TRP A 61 17.09 12.29 -19.26
CA TRP A 61 17.63 12.29 -17.89
C TRP A 61 18.89 13.15 -17.71
N ARG A 62 19.59 13.51 -18.80
CA ARG A 62 20.72 14.44 -18.76
C ARG A 62 20.32 15.91 -18.87
N ASN A 63 19.07 16.22 -19.21
CA ASN A 63 18.61 17.60 -19.30
C ASN A 63 18.32 18.15 -17.89
N PRO A 64 19.11 19.12 -17.38
CA PRO A 64 18.92 19.69 -16.05
C PRO A 64 17.55 20.34 -15.88
N LEU A 65 16.92 20.82 -16.96
CA LEU A 65 15.57 21.38 -16.93
C LEU A 65 14.53 20.32 -16.61
N VAL A 66 14.65 19.11 -17.19
CA VAL A 66 13.72 18.00 -16.94
C VAL A 66 13.86 17.50 -15.50
N LEU A 67 15.10 17.40 -15.00
CA LEU A 67 15.37 17.06 -13.60
C LEU A 67 14.79 18.11 -12.64
N ALA A 68 14.92 19.40 -12.95
CA ALA A 68 14.37 20.47 -12.12
C ALA A 68 12.83 20.44 -12.08
N ILE A 69 12.17 20.20 -13.22
CA ILE A 69 10.70 20.07 -13.28
C ILE A 69 10.25 18.84 -12.48
N ALA A 70 10.91 17.69 -12.66
CA ALA A 70 10.60 16.47 -11.91
C ALA A 70 10.79 16.67 -10.40
N ALA A 71 11.90 17.28 -9.98
CA ALA A 71 12.17 17.60 -8.58
C ALA A 71 11.13 18.58 -8.00
N GLY A 72 10.71 19.59 -8.77
CA GLY A 72 9.66 20.53 -8.38
C GLY A 72 8.31 19.84 -8.17
N ILE A 73 7.93 18.91 -9.05
CA ILE A 73 6.70 18.12 -8.91
C ILE A 73 6.77 17.23 -7.66
N ILE A 74 7.89 16.53 -7.44
CA ILE A 74 8.10 15.71 -6.23
C ILE A 74 7.98 16.58 -4.97
N GLY A 75 8.56 17.78 -4.98
CA GLY A 75 8.45 18.75 -3.90
C GLY A 75 7.01 19.18 -3.61
N LEU A 76 6.21 19.46 -4.65
CA LEU A 76 4.80 19.85 -4.49
C LEU A 76 3.92 18.72 -3.94
N VAL A 77 4.16 17.47 -4.36
CA VAL A 77 3.39 16.30 -3.91
C VAL A 77 3.73 15.94 -2.45
N SER A 78 4.93 16.25 -1.97
CA SER A 78 5.38 15.87 -0.63
C SER A 78 4.46 16.36 0.49
N ASN A 79 4.00 17.61 0.43
CA ASN A 79 3.10 18.18 1.45
C ASN A 79 1.72 17.52 1.46
N ALA A 80 1.20 17.15 0.28
CA ALA A 80 -0.09 16.47 0.17
C ALA A 80 -0.03 15.05 0.78
N VAL A 81 1.07 14.34 0.58
CA VAL A 81 1.29 13.01 1.18
C VAL A 81 1.39 13.10 2.70
N VAL A 82 2.16 14.06 3.22
CA VAL A 82 2.27 14.30 4.66
C VAL A 82 0.91 14.66 5.27
N ALA A 83 0.14 15.53 4.63
CA ALA A 83 -1.20 15.90 5.07
C ALA A 83 -2.18 14.71 5.07
N ALA A 84 -2.11 13.84 4.05
CA ALA A 84 -2.94 12.64 3.97
C ALA A 84 -2.61 11.62 5.08
N VAL A 85 -1.31 11.42 5.37
CA VAL A 85 -0.87 10.56 6.48
C VAL A 85 -1.30 11.15 7.82
N ASN A 86 -1.07 12.44 8.04
CA ASN A 86 -1.41 13.12 9.29
C ASN A 86 -2.92 13.17 9.55
N GLY A 87 -3.75 13.34 8.51
CA GLY A 87 -5.20 13.39 8.67
C GLY A 87 -5.81 12.12 9.28
N SER A 88 -5.16 10.97 9.13
CA SER A 88 -5.59 9.72 9.80
C SER A 88 -5.18 9.68 11.27
N MET A 89 -3.98 10.15 11.60
CA MET A 89 -3.46 10.20 12.97
C MET A 89 -4.20 11.23 13.82
N ASP A 90 -4.60 12.36 13.23
CA ASP A 90 -5.36 13.41 13.93
C ASP A 90 -6.74 12.93 14.35
N ARG A 91 -7.43 12.16 13.49
CA ARG A 91 -8.74 11.57 13.82
C ARG A 91 -8.65 10.60 14.99
N ASP A 92 -7.64 9.72 14.98
CA ASP A 92 -7.41 8.77 16.08
C ASP A 92 -7.09 9.47 17.40
N LEU A 93 -6.35 10.59 17.36
CA LEU A 93 -6.05 11.40 18.55
C LEU A 93 -7.30 12.15 19.05
N GLU A 94 -8.13 12.67 18.16
CA GLU A 94 -9.37 13.35 18.51
C GLU A 94 -10.38 12.38 19.14
N HIS A 95 -10.52 11.17 18.59
CA HIS A 95 -11.33 10.11 19.19
C HIS A 95 -10.83 9.75 20.60
N GLN A 96 -9.52 9.60 20.80
CA GLN A 96 -8.95 9.33 22.13
C GLN A 96 -9.23 10.44 23.15
N LYS A 97 -9.05 11.70 22.74
CA LYS A 97 -9.31 12.85 23.60
C LYS A 97 -10.79 12.93 23.97
N THR A 98 -11.67 12.64 23.02
CA THR A 98 -13.12 12.66 23.22
C THR A 98 -13.56 11.57 24.19
N GLU A 99 -13.13 10.31 23.98
CA GLU A 99 -13.42 9.21 24.90
C GLU A 99 -12.90 9.51 26.32
N SER A 100 -11.66 9.97 26.44
CA SER A 100 -11.06 10.32 27.74
C SER A 100 -11.86 11.41 28.46
N LYS A 101 -12.31 12.44 27.72
CA LYS A 101 -13.13 13.51 28.27
C LYS A 101 -14.48 12.98 28.77
N MET A 102 -15.15 12.11 28.00
CA MET A 102 -16.43 11.52 28.41
C MET A 102 -16.29 10.66 29.67
N ILE A 103 -15.24 9.85 29.76
CA ILE A 103 -14.93 9.07 30.96
C ILE A 103 -14.72 10.00 32.17
N LEU A 104 -13.95 11.07 32.02
CA LEU A 104 -13.73 12.02 33.11
C LEU A 104 -15.02 12.71 33.54
N GLU A 105 -15.88 13.12 32.62
CA GLU A 105 -17.19 13.69 32.96
C GLU A 105 -18.09 12.67 33.68
N ALA A 106 -18.09 11.40 33.24
CA ALA A 106 -18.83 10.34 33.91
C ALA A 106 -18.37 10.12 35.36
N LEU A 107 -17.09 10.38 35.66
CA LEU A 107 -16.51 10.28 37.00
C LEU A 107 -16.75 11.51 37.90
N LYS A 108 -17.16 12.67 37.34
CA LYS A 108 -17.41 13.93 38.08
C LYS A 108 -18.78 13.95 38.77
N THR A 109 -19.10 12.89 39.49
CA THR A 109 -20.37 12.78 40.24
C THR A 109 -20.20 13.04 41.73
N GLY A 110 -18.97 12.90 42.27
CA GLY A 110 -18.72 12.85 43.71
C GLY A 110 -19.27 11.60 44.41
N ASP A 111 -19.89 10.69 43.65
CA ASP A 111 -20.57 9.49 44.13
C ASP A 111 -20.11 8.29 43.28
N PRO A 112 -19.41 7.31 43.88
CA PRO A 112 -18.91 6.16 43.15
C PRO A 112 -20.02 5.43 42.45
N ASP A 113 -21.20 5.28 43.07
CA ASP A 113 -22.25 4.48 42.50
C ASP A 113 -22.81 5.07 41.21
N LYS A 114 -23.10 6.37 41.22
CA LYS A 114 -23.48 7.15 40.02
C LYS A 114 -22.39 7.18 38.95
N ALA A 115 -21.12 7.21 39.35
CA ALA A 115 -20.02 7.17 38.39
C ALA A 115 -20.00 5.86 37.59
N ALA A 116 -20.31 4.71 38.21
CA ALA A 116 -20.44 3.46 37.44
C ALA A 116 -21.64 3.45 36.54
N GLU A 117 -22.79 3.96 36.98
CA GLU A 117 -23.99 4.01 36.12
C GLU A 117 -23.69 4.81 34.85
N ASN A 118 -23.02 5.96 34.98
CA ASN A 118 -22.60 6.78 33.85
C ASN A 118 -21.57 6.05 32.97
N LEU A 119 -20.57 5.38 33.56
CA LEU A 119 -19.59 4.60 32.80
C LEU A 119 -20.23 3.41 32.08
N GLN A 120 -21.18 2.72 32.72
CA GLN A 120 -21.92 1.61 32.14
C GLN A 120 -22.71 2.09 30.92
N LEU A 121 -23.39 3.25 31.02
CA LEU A 121 -24.09 3.87 29.89
C LEU A 121 -23.13 4.18 28.73
N LEU A 122 -21.95 4.74 29.00
CA LEU A 122 -20.95 5.03 27.96
C LEU A 122 -20.48 3.77 27.22
N VAL A 123 -20.38 2.64 27.94
CA VAL A 123 -20.02 1.36 27.32
C VAL A 123 -21.19 0.78 26.55
N ASP A 124 -22.40 0.75 27.12
CA ASP A 124 -23.59 0.15 26.51
C ASP A 124 -24.01 0.89 25.23
N THR A 125 -23.80 2.21 25.19
CA THR A 125 -24.08 3.04 24.00
C THR A 125 -22.95 3.00 22.97
N GLY A 126 -21.81 2.38 23.28
CA GLY A 126 -20.65 2.33 22.38
C GLY A 126 -19.97 3.69 22.18
N LEU A 127 -20.17 4.64 23.10
CA LEU A 127 -19.49 5.95 23.09
C LEU A 127 -18.02 5.85 23.51
N VAL A 128 -17.66 4.77 24.21
CA VAL A 128 -16.27 4.43 24.56
C VAL A 128 -15.96 3.04 24.02
N GLN A 129 -15.37 2.98 22.83
CA GLN A 129 -15.11 1.71 22.15
C GLN A 129 -13.73 1.19 22.52
N ARG A 130 -12.71 2.06 22.51
CA ARG A 130 -11.32 1.62 22.72
C ARG A 130 -11.03 1.16 24.14
N HIS A 131 -11.76 1.71 25.11
CA HIS A 131 -11.63 1.36 26.52
C HIS A 131 -12.83 0.54 27.04
N GLY A 132 -13.79 0.19 26.18
CA GLY A 132 -15.04 -0.48 26.57
C GLY A 132 -14.83 -1.76 27.37
N ASP A 133 -14.03 -2.70 26.85
CA ASP A 133 -13.75 -3.97 27.53
C ASP A 133 -13.09 -3.79 28.90
N ARG A 134 -12.17 -2.82 29.00
CA ARG A 134 -11.48 -2.51 30.26
C ARG A 134 -12.44 -1.90 31.28
N LEU A 135 -13.31 -1.00 30.84
CA LEU A 135 -14.34 -0.41 31.69
C LEU A 135 -15.38 -1.45 32.13
N GLN A 136 -15.83 -2.33 31.25
CA GLN A 136 -16.71 -3.44 31.62
C GLN A 136 -16.07 -4.35 32.67
N ASN A 137 -14.79 -4.68 32.50
CA ASN A 137 -14.07 -5.49 33.49
C ASN A 137 -13.91 -4.77 34.83
N TYR A 138 -13.68 -3.46 34.80
CA TYR A 138 -13.65 -2.62 35.99
C TYR A 138 -15.00 -2.62 36.72
N LEU A 139 -16.09 -2.39 35.99
CA LEU A 139 -17.46 -2.35 36.53
C LEU A 139 -17.87 -3.69 37.14
N LYS A 140 -17.48 -4.82 36.54
CA LYS A 140 -17.75 -6.18 37.07
C LYS A 140 -17.00 -6.50 38.37
N ARG A 141 -15.81 -5.93 38.57
CA ARG A 141 -14.93 -6.24 39.72
C ARG A 141 -15.11 -5.32 40.91
N ARG A 142 -15.82 -4.21 40.70
CA ARG A 142 -16.06 -3.19 41.71
C ARG A 142 -17.03 -3.70 42.79
N SER A 143 -16.87 -3.22 44.02
CA SER A 143 -17.87 -3.29 45.10
C SER A 143 -18.75 -2.03 45.15
N GLN A 144 -20.01 -2.16 45.60
CA GLN A 144 -20.90 -1.00 45.81
C GLN A 144 -20.27 0.03 46.77
N GLY A 145 -20.48 1.32 46.50
CA GLY A 145 -19.89 2.43 47.25
C GLY A 145 -18.37 2.59 47.08
N GLY A 146 -17.71 1.71 46.32
CA GLY A 146 -16.28 1.79 46.00
C GLY A 146 -16.04 2.17 44.55
N GLY A 147 -14.89 2.79 44.27
CA GLY A 147 -14.47 3.07 42.90
C GLY A 147 -13.83 4.43 42.71
N ALA A 148 -13.48 4.73 41.46
CA ALA A 148 -12.92 6.01 41.07
C ALA A 148 -14.05 7.04 40.99
N VAL A 149 -13.82 8.20 41.58
CA VAL A 149 -14.65 9.40 41.43
C VAL A 149 -13.75 10.61 41.42
N LEU A 150 -14.20 11.65 40.74
CA LEU A 150 -13.61 12.98 40.81
C LEU A 150 -14.52 13.87 41.67
N PRO A 151 -13.93 14.75 42.51
CA PRO A 151 -14.71 15.71 43.27
C PRO A 151 -15.45 16.62 42.29
N VAL A 152 -16.76 16.81 42.53
CA VAL A 152 -17.52 17.87 41.86
C VAL A 152 -16.90 19.19 42.32
N ALA A 153 -16.63 20.12 41.41
CA ALA A 153 -15.91 21.37 41.68
C ALA A 153 -16.65 22.38 42.61
N ALA A 154 -17.46 21.91 43.57
CA ALA A 154 -18.24 22.72 44.50
C ALA A 154 -17.61 22.87 45.90
N THR A 155 -16.52 22.16 46.23
CA THR A 155 -15.94 22.20 47.59
C THR A 155 -14.80 23.20 47.78
N ALA A 156 -14.45 24.00 46.77
CA ALA A 156 -13.46 25.08 46.92
C ALA A 156 -14.09 26.43 47.33
N GLN A 157 -15.42 26.58 47.22
CA GLN A 157 -16.11 27.82 47.59
C GLN A 157 -16.80 27.73 48.96
N ALA A 158 -17.19 26.55 49.43
CA ALA A 158 -17.83 26.41 50.75
C ALA A 158 -16.86 26.74 51.92
N HIS A 159 -15.59 26.34 51.84
CA HIS A 159 -14.61 26.64 52.88
C HIS A 159 -14.23 28.15 52.95
N LYS A 160 -14.43 28.89 51.86
CA LYS A 160 -14.12 30.33 51.82
C LYS A 160 -15.25 31.21 52.36
N VAL A 161 -16.48 30.69 52.46
CA VAL A 161 -17.62 31.46 53.00
C VAL A 161 -17.65 31.34 54.54
N GLU A 162 -17.29 30.17 55.08
CA GLU A 162 -17.23 29.94 56.53
C GLU A 162 -16.08 30.75 57.20
N GLU A 163 -14.95 30.94 56.51
CA GLU A 163 -13.82 31.76 57.00
C GLU A 163 -14.08 33.29 56.91
N LEU A 164 -15.13 33.71 56.19
CA LEU A 164 -15.53 35.12 56.08
C LEU A 164 -16.63 35.52 57.08
N GLU A 165 -17.44 34.58 57.57
CA GLU A 165 -18.39 34.84 58.66
C GLU A 165 -17.69 34.94 60.03
N GLU A 166 -16.65 34.14 60.30
CA GLU A 166 -15.86 34.27 61.55
C GLU A 166 -15.01 35.56 61.61
N ALA A 167 -14.76 36.23 60.48
CA ALA A 167 -14.00 37.47 60.42
C ALA A 167 -14.86 38.74 60.57
N GLU A 168 -16.19 38.61 60.68
CA GLU A 168 -17.13 39.73 60.85
C GLU A 168 -17.72 39.83 62.28
N GLU A 169 -17.40 38.89 63.18
CA GLU A 169 -17.88 38.86 64.58
C GLU A 169 -16.84 39.26 65.66
N ASP A 170 -15.61 39.64 65.29
CA ASP A 170 -14.57 40.22 66.18
C ASP A 170 -14.29 41.70 65.88
#